data_AF-A0A533WM93-F1
#
_entry.id   AF-A0A533WM93-F1
#
_cell.length_a   1.000
_cell.length_b   1.000
_cell.length_c   1.000
_cell.angle_alpha   90.00
_cell.angle_beta   90.00
_cell.angle_gamma   90.00
#
_symmetry.space_group_name_H-M   'P 1'
#
loop_
_entity.id
_entity.type
_entity.pdbx_description
1 polymer ?
#
loop_
_entity_poly.entity_id
_entity_poly.type
_entity_poly.pdbx_seq_one_letter_code
_entity_poly.pdbx_strand_id
1 'polypeptide(L)'
;LTYGTESVKPVSKIVGPGGMFVTAAKLIASSTVSIDMVAGPTELLVYADTTADPRLVAVDLVSQAEHSIDTICGLVTNSEKLASHVQRQIQLMVEKITRSDIVKSSLQNNGFVAICKNESACVE
;
A
#
# COMPACT_ATOMS: atom_id res chain seq x y z
N LEU A 1 17.15 -19.83 11.45
CA LEU A 1 15.84 -20.43 11.08
C LEU A 1 15.98 -21.44 9.94
N THR A 2 16.56 -21.07 8.79
CA THR A 2 16.76 -22.01 7.66
C THR A 2 17.68 -23.18 8.02
N TYR A 3 18.89 -22.90 8.49
CA TYR A 3 19.92 -23.93 8.76
C TYR A 3 20.04 -24.33 10.24
N GLY A 4 19.48 -23.52 11.13
CA GLY A 4 19.69 -23.63 12.56
C GLY A 4 21.08 -23.19 13.03
N THR A 5 21.25 -23.10 14.35
CA THR A 5 22.49 -22.83 15.10
C THR A 5 22.46 -23.64 16.40
N GLU A 6 23.50 -23.55 17.23
CA GLU A 6 23.54 -24.18 18.56
C GLU A 6 22.33 -23.80 19.44
N SER A 7 21.90 -22.54 19.36
CA SER A 7 20.81 -22.02 20.19
C SER A 7 19.44 -22.01 19.49
N VAL A 8 19.41 -22.03 18.15
CA VAL A 8 18.16 -21.90 17.38
C VAL A 8 18.01 -23.08 16.43
N LYS A 9 17.07 -23.97 16.70
CA LYS A 9 16.78 -25.10 15.82
C LYS A 9 16.28 -24.63 14.45
N PRO A 10 16.55 -25.39 13.37
CA PRO A 10 15.95 -25.11 12.07
C PRO A 10 14.43 -25.29 12.14
N VAL A 11 13.70 -24.59 11.27
CA VAL A 11 12.24 -24.65 11.18
C VAL A 11 11.80 -25.15 9.81
N SER A 12 10.56 -25.64 9.72
CA SER A 12 9.99 -26.11 8.45
C SER A 12 9.41 -24.99 7.58
N LYS A 13 9.07 -23.84 8.17
CA LYS A 13 8.53 -22.67 7.43
C LYS A 13 8.95 -21.36 8.10
N ILE A 14 9.27 -20.35 7.30
CA ILE A 14 9.52 -18.97 7.74
C ILE A 14 8.43 -18.08 7.18
N VAL A 15 7.76 -17.31 8.04
CA VAL A 15 6.66 -16.40 7.66
C VAL A 15 6.92 -14.99 8.19
N GLY A 16 6.24 -14.02 7.57
CA GLY A 16 6.28 -12.62 7.98
C GLY A 16 7.06 -11.75 6.99
N PRO A 17 6.61 -10.50 6.77
CA PRO A 17 7.31 -9.54 5.94
C PRO A 17 8.56 -9.01 6.66
N GLY A 18 9.44 -8.35 5.90
CA GLY A 18 10.57 -7.62 6.45
C GLY A 18 11.21 -6.72 5.40
N GLY A 19 12.20 -5.93 5.82
CA GLY A 19 12.93 -5.06 4.89
C GLY A 19 13.68 -5.85 3.81
N MET A 20 14.31 -5.12 2.88
CA MET A 20 14.99 -5.68 1.70
C MET A 20 15.88 -6.90 2.01
N PHE A 21 16.67 -6.86 3.09
CA PHE A 21 17.53 -7.98 3.47
C PHE A 21 16.76 -9.23 3.91
N VAL A 22 15.65 -9.06 4.64
CA VAL A 22 14.79 -10.18 5.04
C VAL A 22 14.13 -10.79 3.81
N THR A 23 13.64 -9.95 2.89
CA THR A 23 13.05 -10.40 1.63
C THR A 23 14.07 -11.16 0.77
N ALA A 24 15.28 -10.64 0.61
CA ALA A 24 16.37 -11.32 -0.11
C ALA A 24 16.78 -12.64 0.58
N ALA A 25 16.91 -12.64 1.91
CA ALA A 25 17.22 -13.84 2.66
C ALA A 25 16.13 -14.91 2.54
N LYS A 26 14.84 -14.53 2.60
CA LYS A 26 13.71 -15.44 2.36
C LYS A 26 13.72 -16.00 0.94
N LEU A 27 14.01 -15.17 -0.06
CA LEU A 27 14.11 -15.62 -1.45
C LEU A 27 15.20 -16.70 -1.61
N ILE A 28 16.39 -16.48 -1.07
CA ILE A 28 17.48 -17.48 -1.11
C ILE A 28 17.09 -18.73 -0.31
N ALA A 29 16.54 -18.54 0.89
CA ALA A 29 16.13 -19.62 1.79
C ALA A 29 15.00 -20.49 1.23
N SER A 30 14.17 -19.96 0.31
CA SER A 30 13.05 -20.69 -0.31
C SER A 30 13.46 -21.98 -1.02
N SER A 31 14.73 -22.10 -1.40
CA SER A 31 15.34 -23.31 -1.97
C SER A 31 15.49 -24.46 -0.95
N THR A 32 15.48 -24.14 0.35
CA THR A 32 15.79 -25.07 1.46
C THR A 32 14.65 -25.20 2.46
N VAL A 33 13.92 -24.11 2.73
CA VAL A 33 12.80 -24.07 3.69
C VAL A 33 11.61 -23.38 3.05
N SER A 34 10.39 -23.84 3.37
CA SER A 34 9.20 -23.16 2.88
C SER A 34 9.13 -21.72 3.37
N ILE A 35 8.70 -20.81 2.50
CA ILE A 35 8.31 -19.44 2.85
C ILE A 35 6.83 -19.23 2.54
N ASP A 36 6.24 -18.17 3.07
CA ASP A 36 4.91 -17.69 2.69
C ASP A 36 4.91 -17.05 1.30
N MET A 37 5.54 -15.90 1.15
CA MET A 37 5.69 -15.14 -0.09
C MET A 37 6.90 -14.20 -0.01
N VAL A 38 7.36 -13.75 -1.17
CA VAL A 38 8.29 -12.62 -1.28
C VAL A 38 7.46 -11.35 -1.21
N ALA A 39 7.69 -10.52 -0.19
CA ALA A 39 6.90 -9.31 -0.01
C ALA A 39 7.21 -8.29 -1.12
N GLY A 40 6.17 -7.74 -1.72
CA GLY A 40 6.24 -6.58 -2.62
C GLY A 40 5.94 -5.27 -1.89
N PRO A 41 5.94 -4.14 -2.62
CA PRO A 41 5.46 -2.87 -2.08
C PRO A 41 4.01 -2.99 -1.61
N THR A 42 3.67 -2.22 -0.58
CA THR A 42 2.30 -2.13 -0.07
C THR A 42 1.41 -1.42 -1.09
N GLU A 43 0.18 -1.89 -1.27
CA GLU A 43 -0.78 -1.27 -2.19
C GLU A 43 -2.17 -1.07 -1.55
N LEU A 44 -2.92 -0.07 -2.03
CA LEU A 44 -4.33 0.14 -1.75
C LEU A 44 -5.02 0.76 -2.97
N LEU A 45 -6.12 0.16 -3.40
CA LEU A 45 -7.00 0.73 -4.42
C LEU A 45 -8.39 0.94 -3.82
N VAL A 46 -8.87 2.17 -3.81
CA VAL A 46 -10.23 2.51 -3.34
C VAL A 46 -11.13 2.75 -4.54
N TYR A 47 -12.18 1.94 -4.68
CA TYR A 47 -13.31 2.29 -5.53
C TYR A 47 -14.32 3.13 -4.73
N ALA A 48 -14.73 4.27 -5.28
CA ALA A 48 -15.74 5.12 -4.64
C ALA A 48 -16.67 5.78 -5.68
N ASP A 49 -17.96 5.70 -5.43
CA ASP A 49 -18.99 6.37 -6.22
C ASP A 49 -19.36 7.75 -5.62
N THR A 50 -20.34 8.43 -6.22
CA THR A 50 -20.80 9.75 -5.77
C THR A 50 -21.41 9.79 -4.37
N THR A 51 -21.74 8.64 -3.77
CA THR A 51 -22.33 8.56 -2.43
C THR A 51 -21.29 8.52 -1.32
N ALA A 52 -20.03 8.22 -1.65
CA ALA A 52 -18.93 8.14 -0.70
C ALA A 52 -18.60 9.50 -0.08
N ASP A 53 -18.24 9.49 1.21
CA ASP A 53 -17.68 10.67 1.88
C ASP A 53 -16.23 10.88 1.39
N PRO A 54 -15.92 11.99 0.69
CA PRO A 54 -14.57 12.26 0.20
C PRO A 54 -13.51 12.29 1.30
N ARG A 55 -13.89 12.66 2.53
CA ARG A 55 -13.00 12.69 3.67
C ARG A 55 -12.57 11.29 4.07
N LEU A 56 -13.49 10.32 4.10
CA LEU A 56 -13.16 8.94 4.50
C LEU A 56 -12.25 8.28 3.48
N VAL A 57 -12.53 8.46 2.18
CA VAL A 57 -11.66 7.99 1.09
C VAL A 57 -10.25 8.59 1.22
N ALA A 58 -10.15 9.89 1.52
CA ALA A 58 -8.84 10.52 1.74
C ALA A 58 -8.10 9.96 2.96
N VAL A 59 -8.81 9.64 4.06
CA VAL A 59 -8.22 9.01 5.24
C VAL A 59 -7.63 7.64 4.89
N ASP A 60 -8.37 6.80 4.16
CA ASP A 60 -7.90 5.47 3.75
C ASP A 60 -6.61 5.58 2.92
N LEU A 61 -6.61 6.45 1.90
CA LEU A 61 -5.44 6.67 1.03
C LEU A 61 -4.22 7.19 1.81
N VAL A 62 -4.42 8.16 2.71
CA VAL A 62 -3.34 8.71 3.54
C VAL A 62 -2.83 7.68 4.54
N SER A 63 -3.71 6.89 5.14
CA SER A 63 -3.35 5.84 6.10
C SER A 63 -2.47 4.77 5.46
N GLN A 64 -2.74 4.40 4.20
CA GLN A 64 -1.87 3.45 3.52
C GLN A 64 -0.56 4.11 3.09
N ALA A 65 -0.62 5.31 2.50
CA ALA A 65 0.55 6.03 2.02
C ALA A 65 1.58 6.35 3.12
N GLU A 66 1.18 6.36 4.40
CA GLU A 66 2.11 6.60 5.50
C GLU A 66 3.01 5.38 5.80
N HIS A 67 2.66 4.18 5.33
CA HIS A 67 3.44 2.97 5.61
C HIS A 67 4.89 3.09 5.12
N SER A 68 5.08 3.41 3.84
CA SER A 68 6.39 3.51 3.19
C SER A 68 6.33 4.36 1.90
N ILE A 69 7.49 4.89 1.48
CA ILE A 69 7.64 5.74 0.28
C ILE A 69 7.33 5.02 -1.04
N ASP A 70 7.40 3.69 -1.05
CA ASP A 70 7.12 2.82 -2.20
C ASP A 70 5.67 2.31 -2.22
N THR A 71 4.82 2.78 -1.29
CA THR A 71 3.40 2.41 -1.26
C THR A 71 2.68 2.96 -2.49
N ILE A 72 1.86 2.12 -3.13
CA ILE A 72 1.00 2.46 -4.26
C ILE A 72 -0.43 2.69 -3.76
N CYS A 73 -0.98 3.88 -3.98
CA CYS A 73 -2.34 4.23 -3.54
C CYS A 73 -3.16 4.82 -4.68
N GLY A 74 -4.33 4.25 -4.97
CA GLY A 74 -5.18 4.68 -6.07
C GLY A 74 -6.62 4.94 -5.66
N LEU A 75 -7.24 5.94 -6.29
CA LEU A 75 -8.70 6.12 -6.30
C LEU A 75 -9.24 5.76 -7.68
N VAL A 76 -10.25 4.89 -7.74
CA VAL A 76 -11.05 4.63 -8.93
C VAL A 76 -12.46 5.16 -8.70
N THR A 77 -12.95 6.01 -9.61
CA THR A 77 -14.29 6.59 -9.50
C THR A 77 -14.85 6.93 -10.88
N ASN A 78 -16.17 7.00 -11.00
CA ASN A 78 -16.82 7.56 -12.19
C ASN A 78 -17.17 9.05 -12.03
N SER A 79 -16.66 9.71 -10.98
CA SER A 79 -17.01 11.09 -10.62
C SER A 79 -15.79 11.97 -10.47
N GLU A 80 -15.59 12.88 -11.43
CA GLU A 80 -14.55 13.92 -11.36
C GLU A 80 -14.70 14.82 -10.13
N LYS A 81 -15.96 15.07 -9.73
CA LYS A 81 -16.27 15.88 -8.55
C LYS A 81 -15.81 15.19 -7.27
N LEU A 82 -16.05 13.89 -7.15
CA LEU A 82 -15.58 13.11 -6.01
C LEU A 82 -14.04 13.11 -5.96
N ALA A 83 -13.39 12.79 -7.08
CA ALA A 83 -11.94 12.82 -7.20
C ALA A 83 -11.34 14.16 -6.74
N SER A 84 -11.89 15.27 -7.23
CA SER A 84 -11.45 16.62 -6.85
C SER A 84 -11.62 16.90 -5.36
N HIS A 85 -12.74 16.47 -4.77
CA HIS A 85 -12.98 16.61 -3.34
C HIS A 85 -12.02 15.77 -2.49
N VAL A 86 -11.74 14.51 -2.89
CA VAL A 86 -10.78 13.64 -2.22
C VAL A 86 -9.38 14.25 -2.24
N GLN A 87 -8.92 14.72 -3.41
CA GLN A 87 -7.62 15.40 -3.53
C GLN A 87 -7.52 16.61 -2.60
N ARG A 88 -8.60 17.39 -2.47
CA ARG A 88 -8.62 18.53 -1.54
C ARG A 88 -8.51 18.09 -0.08
N GLN A 89 -9.19 17.01 0.31
CA GLN A 89 -9.10 16.47 1.67
C GLN A 89 -7.70 15.93 1.98
N ILE A 90 -7.07 15.23 1.03
CA ILE A 90 -5.68 14.77 1.16
C ILE A 90 -4.74 15.94 1.43
N GLN A 91 -4.81 17.02 0.65
CA GLN A 91 -3.97 18.22 0.86
C GLN A 91 -4.11 18.78 2.28
N LEU A 92 -5.35 18.90 2.78
CA LEU A 92 -5.63 19.41 4.13
C LEU A 92 -5.11 18.49 5.25
N MET A 93 -5.11 17.17 5.03
CA MET A 93 -4.64 16.19 6.01
C MET A 93 -3.12 16.10 6.05
N VAL A 94 -2.48 16.09 4.88
CA VAL A 94 -1.04 15.94 4.73
C VAL A 94 -0.27 17.03 5.47
N GLU A 95 -0.82 18.25 5.58
CA GLU A 95 -0.21 19.34 6.34
C GLU A 95 -0.16 19.11 7.87
N LYS A 96 -0.95 18.16 8.40
CA LYS A 96 -1.16 17.99 9.86
C LYS A 96 -0.57 16.72 10.44
N ILE A 97 -0.15 15.76 9.61
CA ILE A 97 0.31 14.44 10.04
C ILE A 97 1.82 14.41 10.30
N THR A 98 2.26 13.60 11.27
CA THR A 98 3.68 13.50 11.65
C THR A 98 4.56 12.93 10.53
N ARG A 99 4.03 11.99 9.73
CA ARG A 99 4.76 11.34 8.62
C ARG A 99 4.48 12.00 7.25
N SER A 100 4.23 13.31 7.24
CA SER A 100 3.85 14.07 6.04
C SER A 100 4.79 13.86 4.86
N ASP A 101 6.12 13.84 5.10
CA ASP A 101 7.11 13.69 4.02
C ASP A 101 7.03 12.32 3.33
N ILE A 102 6.75 11.26 4.10
CA ILE A 102 6.57 9.90 3.55
C ILE A 102 5.30 9.84 2.72
N VAL A 103 4.19 10.37 3.24
CA VAL A 103 2.89 10.40 2.54
C VAL A 103 2.99 11.21 1.25
N LYS A 104 3.61 12.39 1.29
CA LYS A 104 3.85 13.21 0.08
C LYS A 104 4.65 12.44 -0.95
N SER A 105 5.77 11.83 -0.54
CA SER A 105 6.63 11.08 -1.46
C SER A 105 5.90 9.87 -2.07
N SER A 106 5.18 9.09 -1.26
CA SER A 106 4.38 7.95 -1.75
C SER A 106 3.29 8.39 -2.74
N LEU A 107 2.47 9.37 -2.38
CA LEU A 107 1.38 9.83 -3.24
C LEU A 107 1.86 10.55 -4.50
N GLN A 108 2.99 11.26 -4.45
CA GLN A 108 3.55 11.94 -5.63
C GLN A 108 4.14 10.96 -6.63
N ASN A 109 4.84 9.93 -6.16
CA ASN A 109 5.56 9.00 -7.02
C ASN A 109 4.68 7.82 -7.49
N ASN A 110 3.75 7.38 -6.65
CA ASN A 110 3.01 6.13 -6.84
C ASN A 110 1.48 6.30 -6.69
N GLY A 111 1.02 7.52 -6.38
CA GLY A 111 -0.41 7.81 -6.24
C GLY A 111 -1.09 8.07 -7.57
N PHE A 112 -2.34 7.62 -7.73
CA PHE A 112 -3.12 7.90 -8.94
C PHE A 112 -4.62 8.04 -8.69
N VAL A 113 -5.30 8.69 -9.64
CA VAL A 113 -6.75 8.74 -9.71
C VAL A 113 -7.18 8.29 -11.11
N ALA A 114 -7.94 7.20 -11.18
CA ALA A 114 -8.56 6.71 -12.40
C ALA A 114 -10.02 7.16 -12.43
N ILE A 115 -10.37 7.97 -13.44
CA ILE A 115 -11.75 8.40 -13.68
C ILE A 115 -12.31 7.56 -14.81
N CYS A 116 -13.30 6.73 -14.50
CA CYS A 116 -13.93 5.81 -15.44
C CYS A 116 -15.24 6.39 -15.98
N LYS A 117 -15.67 5.89 -17.14
CA LYS A 117 -16.90 6.36 -17.80
C LYS A 117 -18.16 5.96 -17.04
N ASN A 118 -18.13 4.82 -16.37
CA ASN A 118 -19.24 4.24 -15.64
C ASN A 118 -18.70 3.25 -14.60
N GLU A 119 -19.60 2.72 -13.77
CA GLU A 119 -19.25 1.76 -12.71
C GLU A 119 -18.64 0.46 -13.24
N SER A 120 -19.14 -0.08 -14.36
CA SER A 120 -18.56 -1.29 -14.96
C SER A 120 -17.09 -1.10 -15.33
N ALA A 121 -16.75 0.05 -15.91
CA ALA A 121 -15.37 0.41 -16.24
C ALA A 121 -14.50 0.73 -15.01
N CYS A 122 -15.07 0.85 -13.80
CA CYS A 122 -14.28 0.92 -12.57
C CYS A 122 -13.82 -0.45 -12.08
N VAL A 123 -14.49 -1.53 -12.53
CA VAL A 123 -14.22 -2.92 -12.10
C VAL A 123 -13.30 -3.64 -13.09
N GLU A 124 -13.34 -3.25 -14.37
CA GLU A 124 -12.41 -3.71 -15.42
C GLU A 124 -10.97 -3.22 -15.19
#